data_AF-A0AAD5R0J5-F1
#
_entry.id   AF-A0AAD5R0J5-F1
#
_cell.length_a   1.000
_cell.length_b   1.000
_cell.length_c   1.000
_cell.angle_alpha   90.00
_cell.angle_beta   90.00
_cell.angle_gamma   90.00
#
_symmetry.space_group_name_H-M   'P 1'
#
loop_
_entity.id
_entity.type
_entity.pdbx_description
1 polymer ?
#
loop_
_entity_poly.entity_id
_entity_poly.type
_entity_poly.pdbx_seq_one_letter_code
_entity_poly.pdbx_strand_id
1 'polypeptide(L)'
;MAGVVHSDDFIQTMTRLLAARVLRLAEEQNTVLTSAHLSFLTTIAGDERIRVDWPDSNWKDAVQSFAHIVCSLSLEPKFLAQFIRIGGITLQYWGIHIID
;
A
#
# COMPACT_ATOMS: atom_id res chain seq x y z
N MET A 1 23.60 -10.89 -9.67
CA MET A 1 23.09 -9.83 -8.78
C MET A 1 22.86 -10.47 -7.43
N ALA A 2 23.57 -10.07 -6.39
CA ALA A 2 23.28 -10.52 -5.04
C ALA A 2 21.95 -9.87 -4.64
N GLY A 3 20.86 -10.63 -4.70
CA GLY A 3 19.56 -10.15 -4.23
C GLY A 3 19.68 -9.84 -2.75
N VAL A 4 19.37 -8.61 -2.38
CA VAL A 4 19.21 -8.25 -0.97
C VAL A 4 18.02 -9.06 -0.47
N VAL A 5 18.29 -10.08 0.35
CA VAL A 5 17.22 -10.85 1.01
C VAL A 5 16.62 -9.92 2.05
N HIS A 6 15.49 -9.31 1.72
CA HIS A 6 14.72 -8.51 2.66
C HIS A 6 14.12 -9.43 3.73
N SER A 7 14.11 -9.01 4.99
CA SER A 7 13.45 -9.78 6.04
C SER A 7 11.94 -9.83 5.79
N ASP A 8 11.32 -10.96 6.15
CA ASP A 8 9.87 -11.14 6.10
C ASP A 8 9.15 -10.00 6.87
N ASP A 9 9.70 -9.60 8.03
CA ASP A 9 9.19 -8.49 8.85
C ASP A 9 9.22 -7.14 8.12
N PHE A 10 10.27 -6.88 7.33
CA PHE A 10 10.39 -5.65 6.56
C PHE A 10 9.30 -5.60 5.49
N ILE A 11 9.13 -6.69 4.73
CA ILE A 11 8.12 -6.75 3.67
C ILE A 11 6.71 -6.62 4.27
N GLN A 12 6.43 -7.32 5.37
CA GLN A 12 5.16 -7.20 6.08
C GLN A 12 4.90 -5.77 6.55
N THR A 13 5.92 -5.09 7.11
CA THR A 13 5.82 -3.69 7.51
C THR A 13 5.49 -2.79 6.31
N MET A 14 6.14 -3.02 5.16
CA MET A 14 5.85 -2.27 3.95
C MET A 14 4.41 -2.48 3.46
N THR A 15 3.90 -3.70 3.50
CA THR A 15 2.50 -3.97 3.13
C THR A 15 1.52 -3.30 4.09
N ARG A 16 1.77 -3.32 5.40
CA ARG A 16 0.96 -2.64 6.41
C ARG A 16 0.90 -1.14 6.16
N LEU A 17 2.07 -0.53 5.94
CA LEU A 17 2.18 0.90 5.65
C LEU A 17 1.44 1.28 4.37
N LEU A 18 1.56 0.47 3.32
CA LEU A 18 0.83 0.73 2.08
C LEU A 18 -0.69 0.66 2.28
N ALA A 19 -1.19 -0.38 2.97
CA ALA A 19 -2.62 -0.50 3.24
C ALA A 19 -3.16 0.68 4.06
N ALA A 20 -2.40 1.14 5.07
CA ALA A 20 -2.75 2.32 5.85
C ALA A 20 -2.80 3.59 4.99
N ARG A 21 -1.84 3.80 4.09
CA ARG A 21 -1.82 4.93 3.15
C ARG A 21 -3.03 4.92 2.22
N VAL A 22 -3.43 3.75 1.73
CA VAL A 22 -4.61 3.61 0.86
C VAL A 22 -5.91 3.94 1.61
N LEU A 23 -6.03 3.55 2.88
CA LEU A 23 -7.17 3.96 3.71
C LEU A 23 -7.23 5.47 3.89
N ARG A 24 -6.07 6.13 4.08
CA ARG A 24 -6.01 7.59 4.20
C ARG A 24 -6.35 8.30 2.90
N LEU A 25 -5.89 7.79 1.77
CA LEU A 25 -6.30 8.31 0.46
C LEU A 25 -7.82 8.24 0.28
N ALA A 26 -8.44 7.14 0.71
CA ALA A 26 -9.89 7.00 0.66
C ALA A 26 -10.62 8.01 1.55
N GLU A 27 -10.10 8.27 2.77
CA GLU A 27 -10.63 9.31 3.67
C GLU A 27 -10.47 10.72 3.07
N GLU A 28 -9.28 11.07 2.58
CA GLU A 28 -8.99 12.39 1.99
C GLU A 28 -9.90 12.69 0.80
N GLN A 29 -10.09 11.70 -0.08
CA GLN A 29 -10.88 11.86 -1.30
C GLN A 29 -12.37 11.52 -1.14
N ASN A 30 -12.84 11.27 0.09
CA ASN A 30 -14.21 10.81 0.37
C ASN A 30 -14.65 9.62 -0.52
N THR A 31 -13.72 8.70 -0.77
CA THR A 31 -13.96 7.53 -1.64
C THR A 31 -14.68 6.43 -0.85
N VAL A 32 -15.82 5.96 -1.37
CA VAL A 32 -16.56 4.84 -0.76
C VAL A 32 -15.99 3.52 -1.25
N LEU A 33 -15.25 2.84 -0.37
CA LEU A 33 -14.75 1.49 -0.61
C LEU A 33 -15.86 0.45 -0.41
N THR A 34 -15.80 -0.66 -1.15
CA THR A 34 -16.67 -1.81 -0.84
C THR A 34 -16.32 -2.37 0.53
N SER A 35 -17.29 -3.01 1.19
CA SER A 35 -17.06 -3.68 2.49
C SER A 35 -15.88 -4.66 2.43
N ALA A 36 -15.73 -5.39 1.33
CA ALA A 36 -14.62 -6.32 1.13
C ALA A 36 -13.25 -5.62 1.03
N HIS A 37 -13.16 -4.50 0.32
CA HIS A 37 -11.92 -3.74 0.20
C HIS A 37 -11.54 -3.05 1.51
N LEU A 38 -12.52 -2.43 2.17
CA LEU A 38 -12.33 -1.80 3.47
C LEU A 38 -11.84 -2.84 4.50
N SER A 39 -12.56 -3.96 4.64
CA SER A 39 -12.19 -5.02 5.58
C SER A 39 -10.79 -5.55 5.31
N PHE A 40 -10.44 -5.83 4.04
CA PHE A 40 -9.10 -6.30 3.69
C PHE A 40 -8.01 -5.29 4.07
N LEU A 41 -8.16 -4.02 3.68
CA LEU A 41 -7.18 -2.98 3.97
C LEU A 41 -7.02 -2.74 5.47
N THR A 42 -8.11 -2.70 6.24
CA THR A 42 -8.07 -2.56 7.70
C THR A 42 -7.37 -3.75 8.36
N THR A 43 -7.64 -4.98 7.91
CA THR A 43 -6.96 -6.17 8.44
C THR A 43 -5.45 -6.13 8.17
N ILE A 44 -5.05 -5.73 6.96
CA ILE A 44 -3.63 -5.67 6.60
C ILE A 44 -2.93 -4.50 7.32
N ALA A 45 -3.54 -3.31 7.37
CA ALA A 45 -2.98 -2.18 8.10
C ALA A 45 -2.82 -2.50 9.60
N GLY A 46 -3.77 -3.25 10.19
CA GLY A 46 -3.81 -3.50 11.62
C GLY A 46 -3.93 -2.19 12.41
N ASP A 47 -3.24 -2.10 13.56
CA ASP A 47 -3.17 -0.87 14.39
C ASP A 47 -2.21 0.20 13.82
N GLU A 48 -1.93 0.19 12.52
CA GLU A 48 -1.07 1.20 11.90
C GLU A 48 -1.73 2.58 11.95
N ARG A 49 -1.37 3.35 12.97
CA ARG A 49 -1.88 4.69 13.26
C ARG A 49 -0.90 5.78 12.84
N ILE A 50 0.26 5.42 12.26
CA ILE A 50 1.27 6.40 11.87
C ILE A 50 0.66 7.38 10.87
N ARG A 51 0.52 8.63 11.34
CA ARG A 51 0.19 9.78 10.51
C ARG A 51 1.50 10.43 10.13
N VAL A 52 1.80 10.43 8.84
CA VAL A 52 2.85 11.28 8.30
C VAL A 52 2.14 12.53 7.84
N ASP A 53 2.05 13.52 8.74
CA ASP A 53 1.54 14.84 8.38
C ASP A 53 2.61 15.52 7.53
N TRP A 54 2.38 15.59 6.22
CA TRP A 54 3.23 16.32 5.29
C TRP A 54 2.50 17.59 4.85
N PRO A 55 3.08 18.79 5.02
CA PRO A 55 2.36 20.05 4.84
C PRO A 55 1.76 20.25 3.43
N ASP A 56 2.41 19.70 2.41
CA ASP A 56 2.10 19.98 0.99
C ASP A 56 1.91 18.72 0.12
N SER A 57 1.90 17.51 0.69
CA SER A 57 1.75 16.27 -0.12
C SER A 57 0.33 15.74 -0.06
N ASN A 58 -0.30 15.53 -1.22
CA ASN A 58 -1.54 14.77 -1.31
C ASN A 58 -1.26 13.26 -1.08
N TRP A 59 -2.21 12.51 -0.51
CA TRP A 59 -1.97 11.08 -0.22
C TRP A 59 -1.82 10.24 -1.50
N LYS A 60 -2.25 10.77 -2.65
CA LYS A 60 -2.11 10.10 -3.95
C LYS A 60 -0.63 9.98 -4.35
N ASP A 61 0.13 11.05 -4.22
CA ASP A 61 1.57 11.09 -4.50
C ASP A 61 2.34 10.21 -3.50
N ALA A 62 1.87 10.15 -2.25
CA ALA A 62 2.44 9.28 -1.22
C ALA A 62 2.22 7.80 -1.51
N VAL A 63 1.06 7.41 -2.08
CA VAL A 63 0.81 6.04 -2.54
C VAL A 63 1.63 5.72 -3.79
N GLN A 64 1.71 6.65 -4.76
CA GLN A 64 2.52 6.49 -5.97
C GLN A 64 4.02 6.36 -5.67
N SER A 65 4.56 7.18 -4.77
CA SER A 65 5.95 7.08 -4.35
C SER A 65 6.23 5.74 -3.66
N PHE A 66 5.27 5.22 -2.89
CA PHE A 66 5.39 3.92 -2.25
C PHE A 66 5.35 2.78 -3.26
N ALA A 67 4.56 2.89 -4.34
CA ALA A 67 4.56 1.95 -5.45
C ALA A 67 5.97 1.81 -6.06
N HIS A 68 6.65 2.93 -6.30
CA HIS A 68 8.03 2.89 -6.82
C HIS A 68 8.99 2.17 -5.87
N ILE A 69 8.85 2.34 -4.56
CA ILE A 69 9.64 1.60 -3.57
C ILE A 69 9.32 0.11 -3.66
N VAL A 70 8.03 -0.27 -3.70
CA VAL A 70 7.60 -1.67 -3.77
C VAL A 70 8.11 -2.35 -5.05
N CYS A 71 8.03 -1.69 -6.22
CA CYS A 71 8.57 -2.21 -7.47
C CYS A 71 10.09 -2.43 -7.43
N SER A 72 10.81 -1.70 -6.57
CA SER A 72 12.25 -1.89 -6.38
C SER A 72 12.60 -3.07 -5.47
N LEU A 73 11.62 -3.59 -4.70
CA LEU A 73 11.83 -4.73 -3.82
C LEU A 73 11.82 -6.03 -4.64
N SER A 74 12.85 -6.85 -4.50
CA SER A 74 12.82 -8.24 -4.96
C SER A 74 11.94 -9.06 -4.02
N LEU A 75 10.64 -9.11 -4.31
CA LEU A 75 9.65 -9.77 -3.46
C LEU A 75 9.56 -11.27 -3.76
N GLU A 76 9.56 -12.09 -2.72
CA GLU A 76 9.21 -13.51 -2.85
C GLU A 76 7.71 -13.65 -3.21
N PRO A 77 7.32 -14.71 -3.96
CA PRO A 77 5.94 -14.91 -4.40
C PRO A 77 4.89 -14.88 -3.26
N LYS A 78 5.30 -15.32 -2.06
CA LYS A 78 4.44 -15.36 -0.87
C LYS A 78 3.95 -13.96 -0.44
N PHE A 79 4.72 -12.91 -0.72
CA PHE A 79 4.37 -11.52 -0.37
C PHE A 79 3.67 -10.77 -1.49
N LEU A 80 3.88 -11.21 -2.74
CA LEU A 80 3.36 -10.54 -3.93
C LEU A 80 1.82 -10.46 -3.93
N ALA A 81 1.15 -11.48 -3.41
CA ALA A 81 -0.31 -11.55 -3.39
C ALA A 81 -0.98 -10.35 -2.67
N GLN A 82 -0.40 -9.87 -1.57
CA GLN A 82 -0.96 -8.75 -0.82
C GLN A 82 -0.79 -7.44 -1.58
N PHE A 83 0.39 -7.19 -2.15
CA PHE A 83 0.63 -6.00 -2.96
C PHE A 83 -0.17 -5.98 -4.26
N ILE A 84 -0.33 -7.12 -4.94
CA ILE A 84 -1.21 -7.25 -6.12
C ILE A 84 -2.63 -6.86 -5.75
N ARG A 85 -3.14 -7.37 -4.61
CA ARG A 85 -4.51 -7.07 -4.19
C ARG A 85 -4.70 -5.60 -3.82
N ILE A 86 -3.74 -5.00 -3.11
CA ILE A 86 -3.78 -3.56 -2.82
C ILE A 86 -3.68 -2.75 -4.13
N GLY A 87 -2.82 -3.17 -5.06
CA GLY A 87 -2.68 -2.55 -6.38
C GLY A 87 -3.96 -2.59 -7.21
N GLY A 88 -4.70 -3.72 -7.18
CA GLY A 88 -6.01 -3.82 -7.83
C GLY A 88 -7.03 -2.84 -7.25
N ILE A 89 -7.03 -2.65 -5.93
CA ILE A 89 -7.87 -1.66 -5.27
C ILE A 89 -7.46 -0.25 -5.74
N THR A 90 -6.18 0.09 -5.69
CA THR A 90 -5.75 1.44 -6.02
C THR A 90 -5.94 1.80 -7.50
N LEU A 91 -5.81 0.81 -8.37
CA LEU A 91 -6.12 0.95 -9.79
C LEU A 91 -7.62 1.21 -9.99
N GLN A 92 -8.48 0.45 -9.33
CA GLN A 92 -9.93 0.56 -9.47
C GLN A 92 -10.47 1.93 -9.05
N TYR A 93 -9.99 2.49 -7.94
CA TYR A 93 -10.55 3.74 -7.39
C TYR A 93 -9.83 5.00 -7.87
N TRP A 94 -8.53 4.93 -8.15
CA TRP A 94 -7.70 6.12 -8.40
C TRP A 94 -6.80 6.02 -9.62
N GLY A 95 -6.79 4.89 -10.34
CA GLY A 95 -5.92 4.67 -11.49
C GLY A 95 -4.44 4.54 -11.12
N ILE A 96 -4.11 4.16 -9.88
CA ILE A 96 -2.73 4.06 -9.40
C ILE A 96 -2.24 2.62 -9.50
N HIS A 97 -1.17 2.41 -10.29
CA HIS A 97 -0.46 1.14 -10.39
C HIS A 97 0.59 1.01 -9.28
N ILE A 98 0.58 -0.13 -8.58
CA ILE A 98 1.52 -0.43 -7.49
C ILE A 98 2.52 -1.52 -7.86
N ILE A 99 2.06 -2.50 -8.61
CA ILE A 99 2.86 -3.56 -9.21
C ILE A 99 2.47 -3.60 -10.69
N ASP A 100 3.46 -3.77 -11.56
CA ASP A 100 3.27 -4.02 -12.99
C ASP A 100 2.85 -5.47 -13.28
#